data_AF-A0A2V7BK38-F1
#
_entry.id   AF-A0A2V7BK38-F1
#
_cell.length_a   1.000
_cell.length_b   1.000
_cell.length_c   1.000
_cell.angle_alpha   90.00
_cell.angle_beta   90.00
_cell.angle_gamma   90.00
#
_symmetry.space_group_name_H-M   'P 1'
#
loop_
_entity.id
_entity.type
_entity.pdbx_description
1 polymer ?
#
loop_
_entity_poly.entity_id
_entity_poly.type
_entity_poly.pdbx_seq_one_letter_code
_entity_poly.pdbx_strand_id
1 'polypeptide(L)'
;MRDGQHGARLPAWQGHARGGPGGRPRHLRRADRRGRQGRAVGAHGGRSPRDLDGLDRRQDHDRPEPQHGARGARRGGRQGARTRHGRPLSVHIEPFRGYRYAVGTSRDVSSAVAPPYDQISPATQERLYAMSPENIVRVTFARDERGVDKYARAREVLDAWLTRGIWRREERPAIYPYTQTYRVGGRSVTRRGFVTLGEVSEYKHGRVLPHERTHAGPKKDRLDLLTATRADLGLLFMLVSDPEGELLRATAPEGEPISEARDLQGELHRLWRITDEARVAHLQELMEPRPVIIADGHHRYETAVEYARRHPEATAKLMAFFTLEAPGLTIFPNHRLVRNVERFDLDGLLSAARQWFEVAPLPDPIAFHPANRTIGVVAGADAAVVTLRPDRLDRIAWPAGTSRAWRELAVSILHEGLLKPLLGITDAKLDARTHVDYTPDQGEAVRLARAGAYQAAFLIAPTTPEELQTVVRGGELLPQKSTHFYPKLLDGLVFHRLD
;
A
#
# COMPACT_ATOMS: atom_id res chain seq x y z
N MET A 1 -16.32 -19.74 48.36
CA MET A 1 -16.09 -21.20 48.31
C MET A 1 -17.14 -21.80 47.39
N ARG A 2 -16.69 -22.49 46.33
CA ARG A 2 -17.31 -23.63 45.61
C ARG A 2 -18.76 -23.48 45.09
N ASP A 3 -19.18 -24.02 43.97
CA ASP A 3 -18.62 -24.62 42.75
C ASP A 3 -19.85 -25.07 41.94
N GLY A 4 -19.68 -25.25 40.62
CA GLY A 4 -20.46 -26.20 39.80
C GLY A 4 -21.69 -25.60 39.09
N GLN A 5 -21.62 -25.20 37.82
CA GLN A 5 -21.49 -25.99 36.56
C GLN A 5 -22.75 -26.72 36.07
N HIS A 6 -23.01 -26.46 34.78
CA HIS A 6 -23.71 -27.23 33.73
C HIS A 6 -24.99 -26.53 33.24
N GLY A 7 -25.23 -26.29 31.95
CA GLY A 7 -24.52 -26.62 30.72
C GLY A 7 -25.56 -26.59 29.59
N ALA A 8 -25.30 -25.86 28.49
CA ALA A 8 -26.10 -25.97 27.27
C ALA A 8 -25.18 -25.88 26.05
N ARG A 9 -24.99 -27.03 25.40
CA ARG A 9 -24.24 -27.22 24.15
C ARG A 9 -25.19 -26.96 22.96
N LEU A 10 -24.69 -26.26 21.94
CA LEU A 10 -25.30 -26.19 20.61
C LEU A 10 -24.71 -27.30 19.71
N PRO A 11 -25.47 -27.84 18.74
CA PRO A 11 -25.13 -29.09 18.07
C PRO A 11 -24.25 -28.90 16.82
N ALA A 12 -23.37 -29.89 16.63
CA ALA A 12 -22.59 -30.11 15.42
C ALA A 12 -23.44 -30.82 14.35
N TRP A 13 -23.30 -30.40 13.10
CA TRP A 13 -23.81 -31.13 11.94
C TRP A 13 -22.73 -32.08 11.40
N GLN A 14 -22.98 -33.38 11.51
CA GLN A 14 -22.28 -34.45 10.80
C GLN A 14 -23.21 -35.01 9.72
N GLY A 15 -22.67 -35.21 8.51
CA GLY A 15 -23.30 -35.98 7.43
C GLY A 15 -22.31 -36.99 6.86
N HIS A 16 -22.52 -38.27 7.15
CA HIS A 16 -21.92 -39.45 6.53
C HIS A 16 -23.08 -40.41 6.22
N ALA A 17 -23.10 -41.30 5.21
CA ALA A 17 -22.21 -41.68 4.13
C ALA A 17 -22.90 -42.78 3.28
N ARG A 18 -22.16 -43.25 2.25
CA ARG A 18 -22.19 -44.56 1.53
C ARG A 18 -22.99 -44.59 0.21
N GLY A 19 -22.50 -45.12 -0.91
CA GLY A 19 -21.20 -45.75 -1.25
C GLY A 19 -21.27 -46.44 -2.64
N GLY A 20 -20.11 -46.76 -3.25
CA GLY A 20 -19.99 -47.75 -4.35
C GLY A 20 -19.23 -47.27 -5.62
N PRO A 21 -18.43 -48.13 -6.30
CA PRO A 21 -17.03 -47.80 -6.61
C PRO A 21 -16.63 -47.83 -8.11
N GLY A 22 -15.45 -47.26 -8.41
CA GLY A 22 -14.57 -47.74 -9.49
C GLY A 22 -14.34 -46.78 -10.66
N GLY A 23 -13.15 -46.18 -10.74
CA GLY A 23 -12.70 -45.47 -11.95
C GLY A 23 -11.41 -44.67 -11.75
N ARG A 24 -10.27 -45.25 -12.13
CA ARG A 24 -8.94 -44.60 -12.16
C ARG A 24 -8.95 -43.34 -13.05
N PRO A 25 -8.32 -42.21 -12.68
CA PRO A 25 -8.07 -41.13 -13.62
C PRO A 25 -6.79 -41.40 -14.45
N ARG A 26 -6.96 -41.29 -15.77
CA ARG A 26 -5.92 -41.39 -16.79
C ARG A 26 -4.98 -40.18 -16.78
N HIS A 27 -3.70 -40.45 -17.03
CA HIS A 27 -2.66 -39.51 -17.43
C HIS A 27 -3.02 -38.72 -18.70
N LEU A 28 -2.76 -37.41 -18.71
CA LEU A 28 -2.49 -36.60 -19.90
C LEU A 28 -1.39 -35.60 -19.51
N ARG A 29 -0.12 -35.91 -19.80
CA ARG A 29 0.64 -35.69 -21.05
C ARG A 29 1.26 -34.29 -21.15
N ARG A 30 2.59 -34.28 -20.95
CA ARG A 30 3.57 -33.38 -21.55
C ARG A 30 3.23 -33.10 -23.02
N ALA A 31 3.34 -31.84 -23.42
CA ALA A 31 3.56 -31.47 -24.82
C ALA A 31 5.01 -31.02 -24.98
N ASP A 32 5.66 -31.69 -25.93
CA ASP A 32 7.07 -31.62 -26.25
C ASP A 32 7.35 -30.53 -27.29
N ARG A 33 8.64 -30.22 -27.40
CA ARG A 33 9.28 -29.32 -28.35
C ARG A 33 8.98 -29.67 -29.82
N ARG A 34 8.84 -28.63 -30.65
CA ARG A 34 9.30 -28.57 -32.05
C ARG A 34 9.89 -27.15 -32.21
N GLY A 35 11.13 -26.91 -32.65
CA GLY A 35 11.91 -27.62 -33.64
C GLY A 35 11.73 -26.97 -35.00
N ARG A 36 12.40 -25.83 -35.25
CA ARG A 36 12.69 -25.33 -36.61
C ARG A 36 14.15 -24.88 -36.68
N GLN A 37 14.94 -25.70 -37.37
CA GLN A 37 16.28 -25.38 -37.85
C GLN A 37 16.20 -24.55 -39.14
N GLY A 38 17.24 -23.74 -39.35
CA GLY A 38 17.85 -23.55 -40.66
C GLY A 38 17.70 -22.18 -41.29
N ARG A 39 18.72 -21.32 -41.18
CA ARG A 39 19.80 -21.19 -42.18
C ARG A 39 20.68 -19.97 -41.87
N ALA A 40 21.99 -20.21 -41.87
CA ALA A 40 23.04 -19.20 -41.93
C ALA A 40 23.80 -19.39 -43.25
N VAL A 41 23.98 -18.31 -44.02
CA VAL A 41 25.01 -17.99 -45.04
C VAL A 41 24.78 -16.49 -45.32
N GLY A 42 25.72 -15.56 -45.46
CA GLY A 42 27.18 -15.54 -45.54
C GLY A 42 27.61 -14.07 -45.77
N ALA A 43 28.90 -13.80 -45.58
CA ALA A 43 29.53 -12.48 -45.51
C ALA A 43 29.66 -11.74 -46.85
N HIS A 44 29.85 -10.42 -46.77
CA HIS A 44 30.66 -9.48 -47.59
C HIS A 44 30.20 -8.05 -47.20
N GLY A 45 30.98 -6.99 -47.03
CA GLY A 45 32.40 -6.69 -47.19
C GLY A 45 32.51 -5.15 -47.21
N GLY A 46 33.46 -4.59 -46.44
CA GLY A 46 34.15 -3.30 -46.65
C GLY A 46 33.36 -1.99 -46.82
N ARG A 47 33.59 -1.03 -45.91
CA ARG A 47 34.41 0.19 -46.15
C ARG A 47 34.27 1.19 -44.99
N SER A 48 35.40 1.51 -44.37
CA SER A 48 35.65 2.83 -43.76
C SER A 48 36.19 3.75 -44.85
N PRO A 49 36.10 5.08 -44.73
CA PRO A 49 37.20 5.80 -44.08
C PRO A 49 36.77 7.03 -43.23
N ARG A 50 37.58 7.32 -42.18
CA ARG A 50 38.24 8.62 -41.86
C ARG A 50 37.37 9.88 -41.78
N ASP A 51 37.64 10.90 -40.98
CA ASP A 51 38.59 11.29 -39.94
C ASP A 51 37.92 12.56 -39.35
N LEU A 52 38.20 12.93 -38.11
CA LEU A 52 38.52 14.31 -37.71
C LEU A 52 38.90 14.28 -36.23
N ASP A 53 40.22 14.23 -36.03
CA ASP A 53 40.93 14.62 -34.82
C ASP A 53 40.60 16.06 -34.40
N GLY A 54 40.70 16.32 -33.09
CA GLY A 54 41.67 17.32 -32.66
C GLY A 54 41.27 18.31 -31.56
N LEU A 55 42.07 18.27 -30.49
CA LEU A 55 42.45 19.32 -29.53
C LEU A 55 41.60 19.40 -28.24
N ASP A 56 42.04 18.92 -27.06
CA ASP A 56 43.23 19.31 -26.24
C ASP A 56 43.07 20.78 -25.76
N ARG A 57 43.16 21.22 -24.50
CA ARG A 57 43.76 20.71 -23.24
C ARG A 57 43.56 21.79 -22.14
N ARG A 58 43.84 21.42 -20.87
CA ARG A 58 44.26 22.27 -19.70
C ARG A 58 43.15 23.06 -18.97
N GLN A 59 43.18 23.28 -17.66
CA GLN A 59 44.16 23.01 -16.59
C GLN A 59 43.50 23.13 -15.20
N ASP A 60 44.15 22.51 -14.21
CA ASP A 60 43.95 22.64 -12.76
C ASP A 60 43.99 24.09 -12.23
N HIS A 61 43.27 24.38 -11.13
CA HIS A 61 43.90 24.62 -9.82
C HIS A 61 42.90 24.99 -8.71
N ASP A 62 43.16 24.36 -7.56
CA ASP A 62 43.20 24.88 -6.18
C ASP A 62 41.95 25.31 -5.39
N ARG A 63 41.81 24.59 -4.27
CA ARG A 63 41.10 24.95 -3.03
C ARG A 63 41.74 26.17 -2.36
N PRO A 64 41.00 26.80 -1.43
CA PRO A 64 41.63 27.15 -0.16
C PRO A 64 40.79 26.81 1.08
N GLU A 65 41.50 26.47 2.16
CA GLU A 65 41.05 26.38 3.56
C GLU A 65 41.41 27.69 4.32
N PRO A 66 40.97 27.87 5.60
CA PRO A 66 40.50 29.17 6.10
C PRO A 66 41.51 29.91 6.99
N GLN A 67 41.26 31.21 7.23
CA GLN A 67 41.95 31.98 8.28
C GLN A 67 40.98 32.80 9.14
N HIS A 68 41.20 32.72 10.45
CA HIS A 68 40.61 33.55 11.49
C HIS A 68 41.16 34.98 11.46
N GLY A 69 40.32 35.97 11.76
CA GLY A 69 40.72 37.36 12.02
C GLY A 69 39.60 38.15 12.70
N ALA A 70 39.95 38.87 13.76
CA ALA A 70 39.07 39.35 14.81
C ALA A 70 38.47 40.75 14.61
N ARG A 71 37.31 40.96 15.27
CA ARG A 71 36.76 42.19 15.89
C ARG A 71 36.88 43.54 15.15
N GLY A 72 35.71 44.07 14.78
CA GLY A 72 35.46 45.50 14.61
C GLY A 72 33.98 45.82 14.81
N ALA A 73 33.62 46.40 15.96
CA ALA A 73 32.26 46.81 16.28
C ALA A 73 31.93 48.17 15.65
N ARG A 74 30.85 48.29 14.88
CA ARG A 74 30.07 49.54 14.75
C ARG A 74 28.58 49.26 14.57
N ARG A 75 27.80 49.97 15.37
CA ARG A 75 26.33 49.98 15.45
C ARG A 75 25.70 50.47 14.14
N GLY A 76 24.61 49.84 13.72
CA GLY A 76 23.73 50.36 12.68
C GLY A 76 22.43 49.56 12.55
N GLY A 77 21.32 50.19 12.92
CA GLY A 77 20.00 49.98 12.31
C GLY A 77 19.29 48.64 12.52
N ARG A 78 18.37 48.60 13.49
CA ARG A 78 17.23 47.69 13.48
C ARG A 78 16.39 47.94 12.21
N GLN A 79 16.40 46.99 11.28
CA GLN A 79 15.27 46.74 10.39
C GLN A 79 14.90 45.28 10.51
N GLY A 80 13.68 45.02 10.99
CA GLY A 80 13.16 43.67 11.19
C GLY A 80 13.13 42.94 9.86
N ALA A 81 14.00 41.94 9.72
CA ALA A 81 13.82 40.89 8.74
C ALA A 81 12.54 40.14 9.11
N ARG A 82 11.45 40.45 8.40
CA ARG A 82 10.27 39.60 8.35
C ARG A 82 10.76 38.23 7.87
N THR A 83 10.82 37.27 8.79
CA THR A 83 10.96 35.86 8.45
C THR A 83 9.86 35.53 7.45
N ARG A 84 10.25 35.11 6.25
CA ARG A 84 9.31 34.52 5.29
C ARG A 84 8.68 33.33 6.01
N HIS A 85 7.44 33.48 6.47
CA HIS A 85 6.65 32.35 6.94
C HIS A 85 6.64 31.32 5.82
N GLY A 86 7.28 30.18 6.07
CA GLY A 86 7.16 29.02 5.21
C GLY A 86 5.67 28.72 5.04
N ARG A 87 5.24 28.47 3.80
CA ARG A 87 3.87 28.04 3.54
C ARG A 87 3.49 26.90 4.51
N PRO A 88 2.26 26.89 5.07
CA PRO A 88 1.85 25.87 6.01
C PRO A 88 2.00 24.46 5.40
N LEU A 89 2.43 23.51 6.24
CA LEU A 89 2.67 22.09 5.94
C LEU A 89 1.34 21.31 5.90
N SER A 90 0.35 21.80 5.17
CA SER A 90 -1.00 21.26 5.22
C SER A 90 -1.59 20.93 3.86
N VAL A 91 -2.60 20.07 3.92
CA VAL A 91 -3.45 19.72 2.78
C VAL A 91 -4.77 20.47 2.92
N HIS A 92 -5.04 21.37 1.98
CA HIS A 92 -6.35 21.99 1.86
C HIS A 92 -7.36 20.93 1.37
N ILE A 93 -8.54 20.92 2.00
CA ILE A 93 -9.63 20.04 1.61
C ILE A 93 -10.84 20.85 1.13
N GLU A 94 -11.60 20.27 0.20
CA GLU A 94 -12.78 20.92 -0.39
C GLU A 94 -13.96 19.96 -0.48
N PRO A 95 -15.18 20.41 -0.10
CA PRO A 95 -16.38 19.64 -0.35
C PRO A 95 -16.62 19.52 -1.85
N PHE A 96 -17.25 18.43 -2.30
CA PHE A 96 -17.49 18.23 -3.72
C PHE A 96 -18.84 17.59 -4.01
N ARG A 97 -19.34 17.87 -5.21
CA ARG A 97 -20.55 17.25 -5.76
C ARG A 97 -20.19 15.86 -6.25
N GLY A 98 -20.25 14.88 -5.34
CA GLY A 98 -19.88 13.51 -5.63
C GLY A 98 -20.85 12.86 -6.60
N TYR A 99 -20.32 11.99 -7.45
CA TYR A 99 -21.13 11.04 -8.18
C TYR A 99 -21.30 9.79 -7.33
N ARG A 100 -22.54 9.32 -7.20
CA ARG A 100 -22.93 8.10 -6.48
C ARG A 100 -23.85 7.26 -7.35
N TYR A 101 -23.89 5.94 -7.13
CA TYR A 101 -24.91 5.12 -7.76
C TYR A 101 -26.29 5.69 -7.44
N ALA A 102 -27.12 5.84 -8.46
CA ALA A 102 -28.54 6.17 -8.36
C ALA A 102 -29.31 4.92 -7.94
N VAL A 103 -28.90 4.34 -6.82
CA VAL A 103 -29.62 3.25 -6.21
C VAL A 103 -30.94 3.85 -5.75
N GLY A 104 -32.06 3.44 -6.36
CA GLY A 104 -33.38 4.05 -6.13
C GLY A 104 -33.73 4.20 -4.65
N THR A 105 -34.35 3.18 -4.06
CA THR A 105 -34.63 3.13 -2.60
C THR A 105 -33.65 2.23 -1.83
N SER A 106 -32.86 1.42 -2.53
CA SER A 106 -31.85 0.57 -1.87
C SER A 106 -30.60 1.37 -1.55
N ARG A 107 -29.95 1.11 -0.42
CA ARG A 107 -28.65 1.70 -0.05
C ARG A 107 -27.49 0.77 -0.37
N ASP A 108 -27.79 -0.49 -0.67
CA ASP A 108 -26.81 -1.54 -0.88
C ASP A 108 -26.20 -1.45 -2.28
N VAL A 109 -24.88 -1.23 -2.34
CA VAL A 109 -24.08 -1.20 -3.57
C VAL A 109 -23.04 -2.33 -3.63
N SER A 110 -23.19 -3.38 -2.81
CA SER A 110 -22.21 -4.47 -2.69
C SER A 110 -21.86 -5.14 -4.03
N SER A 111 -22.84 -5.29 -4.93
CA SER A 111 -22.60 -5.87 -6.26
C SER A 111 -21.90 -4.94 -7.25
N ALA A 112 -21.86 -3.64 -6.95
CA ALA A 112 -21.42 -2.58 -7.86
C ALA A 112 -20.06 -1.96 -7.48
N VAL A 113 -19.52 -2.29 -6.31
CA VAL A 113 -18.20 -1.84 -5.82
C VAL A 113 -17.10 -2.85 -6.17
N ALA A 114 -15.85 -2.40 -6.08
CA ALA A 114 -14.68 -3.25 -6.28
C ALA A 114 -13.54 -2.85 -5.32
N PRO A 115 -12.65 -3.79 -4.96
CA PRO A 115 -11.38 -3.44 -4.33
C PRO A 115 -10.50 -2.65 -5.32
N PRO A 116 -9.44 -1.97 -4.84
CA PRO A 116 -8.55 -1.22 -5.71
C PRO A 116 -7.82 -2.17 -6.68
N TYR A 117 -7.47 -1.65 -7.86
CA TYR A 117 -6.93 -2.41 -8.99
C TYR A 117 -5.74 -3.33 -8.67
N ASP A 118 -4.90 -2.96 -7.71
CA ASP A 118 -3.72 -3.71 -7.29
C ASP A 118 -4.03 -4.89 -6.36
N GLN A 119 -5.29 -5.06 -5.98
CA GLN A 119 -5.83 -6.23 -5.25
C GLN A 119 -6.64 -7.18 -6.15
N ILE A 120 -6.76 -6.88 -7.45
CA ILE A 120 -7.61 -7.64 -8.36
C ILE A 120 -6.75 -8.64 -9.15
N SER A 121 -6.86 -9.92 -8.79
CA SER A 121 -6.37 -11.03 -9.62
C SER A 121 -7.27 -11.23 -10.86
N PRO A 122 -6.81 -11.93 -11.91
CA PRO A 122 -7.68 -12.27 -13.05
C PRO A 122 -8.96 -13.00 -12.64
N ALA A 123 -8.87 -13.95 -11.69
CA ALA A 123 -10.05 -14.65 -11.17
C ALA A 123 -10.99 -13.70 -10.39
N THR A 124 -10.43 -12.74 -9.65
CA THR A 124 -11.21 -11.70 -8.96
C THR A 124 -11.90 -10.78 -9.95
N GLN A 125 -11.23 -10.40 -11.04
CA GLN A 125 -11.81 -9.56 -12.10
C GLN A 125 -13.00 -10.27 -12.74
N GLU A 126 -12.87 -11.54 -13.11
CA GLU A 126 -13.96 -12.34 -13.67
C GLU A 126 -15.15 -12.41 -12.72
N ARG A 127 -14.91 -12.66 -11.43
CA ARG A 127 -15.96 -12.65 -10.40
C ARG A 127 -16.69 -11.31 -10.34
N LEU A 128 -15.96 -10.19 -10.29
CA LEU A 128 -16.55 -8.84 -10.23
C LEU A 128 -17.37 -8.52 -11.48
N TYR A 129 -16.90 -8.90 -12.68
CA TYR A 129 -17.64 -8.74 -13.93
C TYR A 129 -18.95 -9.54 -13.95
N ALA A 130 -18.95 -10.74 -13.37
CA ALA A 130 -20.12 -11.60 -13.26
C ALA A 130 -21.11 -11.13 -12.16
N MET A 131 -20.64 -10.44 -11.12
CA MET A 131 -21.49 -9.95 -10.03
C MET A 131 -22.50 -8.88 -10.47
N SER A 132 -22.11 -7.96 -11.36
CA SER A 132 -23.02 -6.94 -11.89
C SER A 132 -22.52 -6.35 -13.22
N PRO A 133 -23.43 -6.05 -14.17
CA PRO A 133 -23.10 -5.24 -15.34
C PRO A 133 -22.72 -3.80 -14.97
N GLU A 134 -23.06 -3.35 -13.77
CA GLU A 134 -22.79 -2.01 -13.23
C GLU A 134 -21.61 -2.02 -12.24
N ASN A 135 -20.84 -3.11 -12.15
CA ASN A 135 -19.68 -3.14 -11.26
C ASN A 135 -18.57 -2.18 -11.74
N ILE A 136 -18.13 -1.29 -10.83
CA ILE A 136 -17.16 -0.22 -11.07
C ILE A 136 -15.82 -0.72 -11.64
N VAL A 137 -15.48 -2.01 -11.45
CA VAL A 137 -14.30 -2.64 -12.05
C VAL A 137 -14.23 -2.43 -13.57
N ARG A 138 -15.38 -2.29 -14.24
CA ARG A 138 -15.47 -2.04 -15.69
C ARG A 138 -14.89 -0.68 -16.10
N VAL A 139 -14.73 0.23 -15.14
CA VAL A 139 -14.12 1.55 -15.32
C VAL A 139 -12.76 1.61 -14.63
N THR A 140 -12.64 1.17 -13.37
CA THR A 140 -11.39 1.32 -12.59
C THR A 140 -10.29 0.32 -12.97
N PHE A 141 -10.68 -0.83 -13.52
CA PHE A 141 -9.78 -1.88 -13.97
C PHE A 141 -10.41 -2.70 -15.10
N ALA A 142 -10.65 -2.03 -16.24
CA ALA A 142 -11.19 -2.65 -17.45
C ALA A 142 -10.31 -3.81 -17.95
N ARG A 143 -10.93 -4.83 -18.56
CA ARG A 143 -10.20 -5.96 -19.16
C ARG A 143 -9.24 -5.47 -20.24
N ASP A 144 -8.07 -6.09 -20.27
CA ASP A 144 -7.06 -5.86 -21.30
C ASP A 144 -7.34 -6.84 -22.46
N GLU A 145 -8.08 -6.36 -23.45
CA GLU A 145 -8.49 -7.15 -24.63
C GLU A 145 -7.68 -6.72 -25.85
N ARG A 146 -7.18 -7.70 -26.61
CA ARG A 146 -6.31 -7.43 -27.75
C ARG A 146 -7.04 -6.57 -28.79
N GLY A 147 -6.42 -5.42 -29.13
CA GLY A 147 -6.96 -4.50 -30.14
C GLY A 147 -8.01 -3.53 -29.60
N VAL A 148 -8.30 -3.56 -28.29
CA VAL A 148 -9.21 -2.63 -27.62
C VAL A 148 -8.40 -1.70 -26.73
N ASP A 149 -8.59 -0.39 -26.87
CA ASP A 149 -8.09 0.56 -25.89
C ASP A 149 -8.97 0.50 -24.63
N LYS A 150 -8.44 -0.14 -23.58
CA LYS A 150 -9.15 -0.32 -22.31
C LYS A 150 -9.51 1.00 -21.62
N TYR A 151 -8.75 2.08 -21.84
CA TYR A 151 -9.01 3.38 -21.21
C TYR A 151 -10.12 4.13 -21.95
N ALA A 152 -10.12 4.08 -23.29
CA ALA A 152 -11.24 4.56 -24.10
C ALA A 152 -12.54 3.82 -23.73
N ARG A 153 -12.47 2.48 -23.59
CA ARG A 153 -13.62 1.68 -23.14
C ARG A 153 -14.09 2.07 -21.74
N ALA A 154 -13.18 2.30 -20.80
CA ALA A 154 -13.54 2.75 -19.44
C ALA A 154 -14.31 4.09 -19.50
N ARG A 155 -13.86 5.03 -20.32
CA ARG A 155 -14.56 6.30 -20.56
C ARG A 155 -15.94 6.08 -21.17
N GLU A 156 -16.06 5.29 -22.23
CA GLU A 156 -17.35 4.98 -22.89
C GLU A 156 -18.36 4.39 -21.90
N VAL A 157 -17.93 3.46 -21.07
CA VAL A 157 -18.78 2.84 -20.03
C VAL A 157 -19.21 3.88 -19.00
N LEU A 158 -18.28 4.70 -18.50
CA LEU A 158 -18.59 5.75 -17.51
C LEU A 158 -19.58 6.78 -18.08
N ASP A 159 -19.34 7.27 -19.29
CA ASP A 159 -20.20 8.25 -19.96
C ASP A 159 -21.60 7.67 -20.20
N ALA A 160 -21.70 6.41 -20.66
CA ALA A 160 -22.97 5.73 -20.83
C ALA A 160 -23.73 5.56 -19.51
N TRP A 161 -23.04 5.24 -18.41
CA TRP A 161 -23.65 5.15 -17.09
C TRP A 161 -24.18 6.48 -16.59
N LEU A 162 -23.46 7.57 -16.83
CA LEU A 162 -23.89 8.92 -16.48
C LEU A 162 -25.12 9.35 -17.30
N THR A 163 -25.12 9.10 -18.62
CA THR A 163 -26.28 9.39 -19.49
C THR A 163 -27.51 8.60 -19.08
N ARG A 164 -27.35 7.32 -18.70
CA ARG A 164 -28.44 6.47 -18.22
C ARG A 164 -28.88 6.80 -16.78
N GLY A 165 -28.15 7.66 -16.09
CA GLY A 165 -28.41 8.00 -14.70
C GLY A 165 -28.17 6.85 -13.73
N ILE A 166 -27.32 5.87 -14.07
CA ILE A 166 -26.82 4.81 -13.16
C ILE A 166 -25.97 5.45 -12.07
N TRP A 167 -25.17 6.45 -12.45
CA TRP A 167 -24.47 7.34 -11.53
C TRP A 167 -25.09 8.73 -11.63
N ARG A 168 -25.32 9.39 -10.49
CA ARG A 168 -25.86 10.75 -10.41
C ARG A 168 -24.95 11.65 -9.57
N ARG A 169 -24.77 12.87 -10.06
CA ARG A 169 -24.06 13.94 -9.35
C ARG A 169 -24.94 14.49 -8.23
N GLU A 170 -24.35 14.71 -7.08
CA GLU A 170 -25.01 15.37 -5.95
C GLU A 170 -25.36 16.84 -6.25
N GLU A 171 -26.51 17.29 -5.73
CA GLU A 171 -27.01 18.65 -5.92
C GLU A 171 -26.24 19.70 -5.14
N ARG A 172 -25.55 19.30 -4.07
CA ARG A 172 -24.74 20.20 -3.23
C ARG A 172 -23.35 19.60 -2.99
N PRO A 173 -22.30 20.42 -2.90
CA PRO A 173 -21.01 19.96 -2.42
C PRO A 173 -21.14 19.35 -1.02
N ALA A 174 -20.40 18.28 -0.75
CA ALA A 174 -20.40 17.61 0.54
C ALA A 174 -19.03 17.04 0.91
N ILE A 175 -18.84 16.82 2.21
CA ILE A 175 -17.83 15.90 2.76
C ILE A 175 -18.55 14.61 3.16
N TYR A 176 -17.95 13.45 2.94
CA TYR A 176 -18.61 12.17 3.13
C TYR A 176 -17.98 11.36 4.27
N PRO A 177 -18.57 11.36 5.49
CA PRO A 177 -18.12 10.44 6.52
C PRO A 177 -18.17 9.00 6.03
N TYR A 178 -17.13 8.24 6.34
CA TYR A 178 -16.92 6.89 5.86
C TYR A 178 -16.51 5.99 7.00
N THR A 179 -17.21 4.87 7.19
CA THR A 179 -16.87 3.87 8.19
C THR A 179 -16.64 2.50 7.55
N GLN A 180 -15.75 1.73 8.17
CA GLN A 180 -15.47 0.34 7.81
C GLN A 180 -15.51 -0.53 9.06
N THR A 181 -16.37 -1.55 9.06
CA THR A 181 -16.47 -2.55 10.12
C THR A 181 -16.00 -3.90 9.60
N TYR A 182 -15.01 -4.48 10.27
CA TYR A 182 -14.34 -5.72 9.86
C TYR A 182 -13.95 -6.56 11.09
N ARG A 183 -13.49 -7.79 10.86
CA ARG A 183 -13.06 -8.70 11.93
C ARG A 183 -11.55 -8.86 11.94
N VAL A 184 -10.93 -8.71 13.11
CA VAL A 184 -9.51 -8.98 13.33
C VAL A 184 -9.32 -9.65 14.70
N GLY A 185 -8.53 -10.72 14.78
CA GLY A 185 -8.32 -11.47 16.02
C GLY A 185 -9.64 -11.96 16.66
N GLY A 186 -10.64 -12.32 15.85
CA GLY A 186 -11.96 -12.74 16.31
C GLY A 186 -12.86 -11.61 16.84
N ARG A 187 -12.41 -10.36 16.84
CA ARG A 187 -13.17 -9.19 17.32
C ARG A 187 -13.68 -8.35 16.15
N SER A 188 -14.87 -7.80 16.30
CA SER A 188 -15.40 -6.79 15.36
C SER A 188 -14.81 -5.44 15.72
N VAL A 189 -14.28 -4.72 14.73
CA VAL A 189 -13.67 -3.41 14.89
C VAL A 189 -14.24 -2.47 13.83
N THR A 190 -14.48 -1.22 14.20
CA THR A 190 -14.95 -0.17 13.28
C THR A 190 -13.94 0.97 13.27
N ARG A 191 -13.45 1.32 12.07
CA ARG A 191 -12.69 2.54 11.86
C ARG A 191 -13.52 3.58 11.13
N ARG A 192 -13.24 4.85 11.40
CA ARG A 192 -13.99 5.99 10.89
C ARG A 192 -13.04 7.00 10.26
N GLY A 193 -13.47 7.57 9.16
CA GLY A 193 -12.78 8.60 8.41
C GLY A 193 -13.77 9.40 7.59
N PHE A 194 -13.28 10.13 6.60
CA PHE A 194 -14.12 10.92 5.72
C PHE A 194 -13.48 11.06 4.34
N VAL A 195 -14.33 11.17 3.31
CA VAL A 195 -13.93 11.39 1.92
C VAL A 195 -14.20 12.83 1.54
N THR A 196 -13.21 13.45 0.91
CA THR A 196 -13.25 14.84 0.42
C THR A 196 -12.27 14.97 -0.75
N LEU A 197 -12.30 16.11 -1.44
CA LEU A 197 -11.17 16.49 -2.28
C LEU A 197 -10.04 17.02 -1.40
N GLY A 198 -8.80 16.62 -1.68
CA GLY A 198 -7.59 17.14 -1.07
C GLY A 198 -6.63 17.67 -2.13
N GLU A 199 -5.98 18.80 -1.85
CA GLU A 199 -4.96 19.37 -2.73
C GLU A 199 -3.74 18.43 -2.84
N VAL A 200 -3.28 18.18 -4.06
CA VAL A 200 -2.05 17.43 -4.33
C VAL A 200 -0.86 18.38 -4.43
N SER A 201 0.30 17.92 -3.96
CA SER A 201 1.54 18.69 -4.02
C SER A 201 2.74 17.77 -4.13
N GLU A 202 3.86 18.27 -4.67
CA GLU A 202 5.10 17.51 -4.66
C GLU A 202 5.56 17.23 -3.23
N TYR A 203 6.08 16.02 -2.97
CA TYR A 203 6.53 15.59 -1.64
C TYR A 203 7.57 16.53 -0.99
N LYS A 204 8.36 17.23 -1.80
CA LYS A 204 9.36 18.21 -1.33
C LYS A 204 8.75 19.36 -0.49
N HIS A 205 7.44 19.59 -0.58
CA HIS A 205 6.75 20.59 0.22
C HIS A 205 6.34 20.09 1.62
N GLY A 206 6.50 18.80 1.93
CA GLY A 206 6.26 18.25 3.27
C GLY A 206 4.80 18.20 3.73
N ARG A 207 3.84 18.57 2.87
CA ARG A 207 2.39 18.53 3.14
C ARG A 207 1.84 17.11 3.18
N VAL A 208 2.33 16.29 2.24
CA VAL A 208 1.99 14.87 2.11
C VAL A 208 3.25 14.05 2.23
N LEU A 209 3.24 13.09 3.13
CA LEU A 209 4.40 12.29 3.48
C LEU A 209 4.23 10.87 2.90
N PRO A 210 5.09 10.46 1.95
CA PRO A 210 5.12 9.08 1.48
C PRO A 210 5.80 8.18 2.51
N HIS A 211 5.54 6.88 2.42
CA HIS A 211 6.21 5.88 3.26
C HIS A 211 6.77 4.71 2.45
N GLU A 212 6.45 4.66 1.15
CA GLU A 212 6.89 3.65 0.18
C GLU A 212 7.40 4.34 -1.10
N ARG A 213 8.31 3.67 -1.81
CA ARG A 213 8.75 4.06 -3.16
C ARG A 213 7.78 3.55 -4.22
N THR A 214 7.60 4.35 -5.26
CA THR A 214 6.75 4.03 -6.40
C THR A 214 7.53 3.53 -7.61
N HIS A 215 6.87 2.81 -8.52
CA HIS A 215 7.49 2.27 -9.74
C HIS A 215 6.79 2.87 -10.98
N ALA A 216 7.50 2.95 -12.11
CA ALA A 216 7.04 3.68 -13.30
C ALA A 216 5.80 3.08 -13.98
N GLY A 217 5.71 1.74 -14.07
CA GLY A 217 4.64 1.04 -14.78
C GLY A 217 3.23 1.39 -14.28
N PRO A 218 2.94 1.16 -12.97
CA PRO A 218 1.63 1.51 -12.39
C PRO A 218 1.25 2.99 -12.55
N LYS A 219 2.22 3.93 -12.51
CA LYS A 219 1.93 5.36 -12.70
C LYS A 219 1.37 5.66 -14.09
N LYS A 220 1.98 5.10 -15.15
CA LYS A 220 1.52 5.33 -16.51
C LYS A 220 0.09 4.84 -16.70
N ASP A 221 -0.20 3.62 -16.26
CA ASP A 221 -1.52 3.02 -16.38
C ASP A 221 -2.62 3.83 -15.65
N ARG A 222 -2.31 4.35 -14.46
CA ARG A 222 -3.24 5.23 -13.72
C ARG A 222 -3.40 6.60 -14.38
N LEU A 223 -2.34 7.16 -14.97
CA LEU A 223 -2.39 8.43 -15.68
C LEU A 223 -3.24 8.33 -16.94
N ASP A 224 -3.06 7.28 -17.74
CA ASP A 224 -3.86 7.05 -18.95
C ASP A 224 -5.36 6.92 -18.62
N LEU A 225 -5.70 6.21 -17.53
CA LEU A 225 -7.08 6.09 -17.06
C LEU A 225 -7.65 7.44 -16.60
N LEU A 226 -6.89 8.21 -15.81
CA LEU A 226 -7.31 9.53 -15.33
C LEU A 226 -7.53 10.49 -16.50
N THR A 227 -6.62 10.52 -17.47
CA THR A 227 -6.72 11.34 -18.67
C THR A 227 -7.93 10.94 -19.53
N ALA A 228 -8.16 9.65 -19.72
CA ALA A 228 -9.28 9.18 -20.56
C ALA A 228 -10.64 9.47 -19.92
N THR A 229 -10.80 9.18 -18.63
CA THR A 229 -12.09 9.30 -17.93
C THR A 229 -12.35 10.70 -17.39
N ARG A 230 -11.30 11.50 -17.19
CA ARG A 230 -11.33 12.75 -16.42
C ARG A 230 -12.04 12.56 -15.08
N ALA A 231 -11.79 11.44 -14.41
CA ALA A 231 -12.48 11.10 -13.17
C ALA A 231 -11.54 10.48 -12.13
N ASP A 232 -11.69 10.96 -10.90
CA ASP A 232 -11.09 10.39 -9.71
C ASP A 232 -11.95 9.25 -9.19
N LEU A 233 -11.69 8.05 -9.73
CA LEU A 233 -12.54 6.87 -9.50
C LEU A 233 -12.11 6.01 -8.30
N GLY A 234 -10.94 6.26 -7.73
CA GLY A 234 -10.41 5.49 -6.61
C GLY A 234 -9.84 6.36 -5.51
N LEU A 235 -10.08 5.92 -4.26
CA LEU A 235 -9.72 6.65 -3.05
C LEU A 235 -8.25 6.49 -2.70
N LEU A 236 -7.57 7.62 -2.49
CA LEU A 236 -6.30 7.61 -1.74
C LEU A 236 -6.60 7.41 -0.26
N PHE A 237 -5.84 6.52 0.38
CA PHE A 237 -5.96 6.30 1.82
C PHE A 237 -4.92 7.16 2.54
N MET A 238 -5.40 8.16 3.27
CA MET A 238 -4.59 9.14 3.99
C MET A 238 -4.74 8.96 5.50
N LEU A 239 -3.66 9.19 6.23
CA LEU A 239 -3.62 9.22 7.68
C LEU A 239 -3.31 10.62 8.17
N VAL A 240 -4.05 11.05 9.18
CA VAL A 240 -3.89 12.35 9.83
C VAL A 240 -3.85 12.15 11.34
N SER A 241 -3.08 12.98 12.05
CA SER A 241 -3.03 12.96 13.51
C SER A 241 -4.19 13.79 14.07
N ASP A 242 -4.96 13.18 14.98
CA ASP A 242 -6.11 13.77 15.66
C ASP A 242 -6.11 13.35 17.16
N PRO A 243 -5.07 13.71 17.94
CA PRO A 243 -4.93 13.26 19.32
C PRO A 243 -6.09 13.70 20.21
N GLU A 244 -6.66 14.88 19.93
CA GLU A 244 -7.81 15.44 20.66
C GLU A 244 -9.16 14.96 20.12
N GLY A 245 -9.18 14.17 19.04
CA GLY A 245 -10.40 13.60 18.44
C GLY A 245 -11.35 14.62 17.81
N GLU A 246 -10.88 15.81 17.44
CA GLU A 246 -11.69 16.89 16.89
C GLU A 246 -12.21 16.55 15.49
N LEU A 247 -11.35 16.03 14.62
CA LEU A 247 -11.78 15.57 13.28
C LEU A 247 -12.79 14.45 13.40
N LEU A 248 -12.55 13.50 14.31
CA LEU A 248 -13.46 12.38 14.51
C LEU A 248 -14.85 12.81 15.00
N ARG A 249 -14.93 13.82 15.88
CA ARG A 249 -16.20 14.42 16.31
C ARG A 249 -16.85 15.21 15.18
N ALA A 250 -16.09 16.07 14.51
CA ALA A 250 -16.59 16.89 13.42
C ALA A 250 -17.04 16.05 12.20
N THR A 251 -16.57 14.81 12.05
CA THR A 251 -16.99 13.87 10.99
C THR A 251 -17.91 12.75 11.48
N ALA A 252 -18.41 12.83 12.72
CA ALA A 252 -19.33 11.84 13.25
C ALA A 252 -20.55 11.65 12.33
N PRO A 253 -20.86 10.42 11.88
CA PRO A 253 -22.04 10.17 11.08
C PRO A 253 -23.33 10.57 11.79
N GLU A 254 -24.24 11.22 11.07
CA GLU A 254 -25.57 11.58 11.55
C GLU A 254 -26.64 11.01 10.63
N GLY A 255 -27.68 10.45 11.25
CA GLY A 255 -28.76 9.77 10.53
C GLY A 255 -28.30 8.50 9.82
N GLU A 256 -29.06 8.13 8.80
CA GLU A 256 -28.86 6.89 8.06
C GLU A 256 -27.79 7.02 6.97
N PRO A 257 -27.01 5.95 6.68
CA PRO A 257 -26.02 5.98 5.62
C PRO A 257 -26.70 6.20 4.25
N ILE A 258 -26.05 6.97 3.39
CA ILE A 258 -26.48 7.19 2.01
C ILE A 258 -26.05 6.05 1.08
N SER A 259 -25.11 5.21 1.53
CA SER A 259 -24.67 4.00 0.82
C SER A 259 -24.08 3.00 1.81
N GLU A 260 -24.31 1.72 1.57
CA GLU A 260 -23.72 0.59 2.29
C GLU A 260 -23.18 -0.44 1.29
N ALA A 261 -22.07 -1.09 1.61
CA ALA A 261 -21.54 -2.20 0.82
C ALA A 261 -20.90 -3.25 1.73
N ARG A 262 -21.03 -4.52 1.34
CA ARG A 262 -20.18 -5.61 1.80
C ARG A 262 -19.22 -5.98 0.70
N ASP A 263 -17.92 -5.92 1.00
CA ASP A 263 -16.91 -6.30 0.02
C ASP A 263 -16.81 -7.83 -0.14
N LEU A 264 -15.84 -8.28 -0.94
CA LEU A 264 -15.65 -9.71 -1.20
C LEU A 264 -15.19 -10.49 0.05
N GLN A 265 -14.69 -9.79 1.07
CA GLN A 265 -14.24 -10.31 2.37
C GLN A 265 -15.36 -10.21 3.44
N GLY A 266 -16.50 -9.60 3.11
CA GLY A 266 -17.63 -9.40 4.00
C GLY A 266 -17.49 -8.19 4.94
N GLU A 267 -16.47 -7.37 4.72
CA GLU A 267 -16.24 -6.11 5.44
C GLU A 267 -17.35 -5.13 5.10
N LEU A 268 -17.84 -4.42 6.10
CA LEU A 268 -18.98 -3.52 5.96
C LEU A 268 -18.50 -2.08 5.78
N HIS A 269 -18.85 -1.48 4.66
CA HIS A 269 -18.52 -0.11 4.28
C HIS A 269 -19.79 0.74 4.32
N ARG A 270 -19.74 1.91 4.95
CA ARG A 270 -20.88 2.83 5.01
C ARG A 270 -20.46 4.26 4.77
N LEU A 271 -21.24 4.97 3.96
CA LEU A 271 -20.99 6.35 3.58
C LEU A 271 -22.16 7.23 4.03
N TRP A 272 -21.85 8.41 4.58
CA TRP A 272 -22.80 9.47 4.93
C TRP A 272 -22.46 10.74 4.14
N ARG A 273 -23.22 11.81 4.37
CA ARG A 273 -23.07 13.07 3.67
C ARG A 273 -23.23 14.24 4.64
N ILE A 274 -22.26 15.14 4.66
CA ILE A 274 -22.30 16.42 5.38
C ILE A 274 -22.40 17.54 4.35
N THR A 275 -23.52 18.26 4.34
CA THR A 275 -23.74 19.47 3.51
C THR A 275 -23.90 20.75 4.34
N ASP A 276 -23.79 20.65 5.66
CA ASP A 276 -23.87 21.81 6.55
C ASP A 276 -22.61 22.68 6.37
N GLU A 277 -22.79 23.93 5.93
CA GLU A 277 -21.68 24.80 5.53
C GLU A 277 -20.77 25.16 6.72
N ALA A 278 -21.33 25.37 7.91
CA ALA A 278 -20.56 25.68 9.11
C ALA A 278 -19.68 24.49 9.52
N ARG A 279 -20.23 23.27 9.49
CA ARG A 279 -19.50 22.04 9.76
C ARG A 279 -18.43 21.75 8.73
N VAL A 280 -18.70 22.01 7.45
CA VAL A 280 -17.70 21.88 6.38
C VAL A 280 -16.56 22.89 6.59
N ALA A 281 -16.85 24.16 6.85
CA ALA A 281 -15.83 25.17 7.11
C ALA A 281 -14.95 24.78 8.32
N HIS A 282 -15.56 24.31 9.40
CA HIS A 282 -14.84 23.81 10.56
C HIS A 282 -13.90 22.64 10.24
N LEU A 283 -14.33 21.70 9.37
CA LEU A 283 -13.47 20.60 8.91
C LEU A 283 -12.27 21.08 8.09
N GLN A 284 -12.46 22.12 7.27
CA GLN A 284 -11.38 22.72 6.49
C GLN A 284 -10.33 23.37 7.40
N GLU A 285 -10.77 24.13 8.41
CA GLU A 285 -9.91 24.74 9.43
C GLU A 285 -9.11 23.68 10.20
N LEU A 286 -9.78 22.59 10.60
CA LEU A 286 -9.12 21.48 11.28
C LEU A 286 -8.03 20.83 10.42
N MET A 287 -8.15 20.78 9.09
CA MET A 287 -7.13 20.19 8.22
C MET A 287 -5.96 21.12 7.92
N GLU A 288 -6.16 22.44 8.01
CA GLU A 288 -5.18 23.47 7.63
C GLU A 288 -3.82 23.46 8.38
N PRO A 289 -3.66 22.91 9.60
CA PRO A 289 -2.34 22.82 10.24
C PRO A 289 -1.67 21.45 10.13
N ARG A 290 -2.24 20.48 9.41
CA ARG A 290 -1.85 19.05 9.54
C ARG A 290 -1.16 18.50 8.29
N PRO A 291 0.09 17.99 8.38
CA PRO A 291 0.63 17.13 7.34
C PRO A 291 -0.09 15.78 7.37
N VAL A 292 -0.14 15.10 6.23
CA VAL A 292 -0.83 13.81 6.10
C VAL A 292 0.11 12.74 5.56
N ILE A 293 -0.05 11.51 6.03
CA ILE A 293 0.74 10.36 5.57
C ILE A 293 -0.11 9.58 4.57
N ILE A 294 0.46 9.21 3.42
CA ILE A 294 -0.24 8.30 2.50
C ILE A 294 -0.12 6.89 3.05
N ALA A 295 -1.22 6.24 3.44
CA ALA A 295 -1.26 4.82 3.81
C ALA A 295 -1.38 3.91 2.59
N ASP A 296 -2.11 4.33 1.56
CA ASP A 296 -2.26 3.55 0.33
C ASP A 296 -2.54 4.47 -0.87
N GLY A 297 -1.99 4.12 -2.03
CA GLY A 297 -2.22 4.83 -3.27
C GLY A 297 -1.08 5.77 -3.70
N HIS A 298 0.18 5.52 -3.33
CA HIS A 298 1.33 6.35 -3.74
C HIS A 298 1.42 6.52 -5.26
N HIS A 299 1.23 5.46 -6.06
CA HIS A 299 1.19 5.58 -7.53
C HIS A 299 0.06 6.51 -8.01
N ARG A 300 -1.10 6.44 -7.36
CA ARG A 300 -2.28 7.27 -7.68
C ARG A 300 -2.07 8.72 -7.26
N TYR A 301 -1.38 8.97 -6.14
CA TYR A 301 -1.05 10.31 -5.68
C TYR A 301 -0.08 11.01 -6.64
N GLU A 302 1.03 10.35 -6.97
CA GLU A 302 2.00 10.94 -7.90
C GLU A 302 1.45 11.10 -9.31
N THR A 303 0.55 10.20 -9.74
CA THR A 303 -0.22 10.38 -10.97
C THR A 303 -1.05 11.67 -10.93
N ALA A 304 -1.73 11.93 -9.81
CA ALA A 304 -2.50 13.15 -9.64
C ALA A 304 -1.60 14.41 -9.60
N VAL A 305 -0.43 14.35 -8.97
CA VAL A 305 0.57 15.44 -9.00
C VAL A 305 1.05 15.71 -10.43
N GLU A 306 1.39 14.66 -11.19
CA GLU A 306 1.81 14.82 -12.59
C GLU A 306 0.67 15.33 -13.47
N TYR A 307 -0.57 14.90 -13.22
CA TYR A 307 -1.75 15.41 -13.91
C TYR A 307 -1.96 16.90 -13.61
N ALA A 308 -1.94 17.31 -12.34
CA ALA A 308 -2.05 18.71 -11.91
C ALA A 308 -0.94 19.60 -12.50
N ARG A 309 0.26 19.07 -12.72
CA ARG A 309 1.35 19.78 -13.39
C ARG A 309 1.04 20.09 -14.86
N ARG A 310 0.28 19.22 -15.53
CA ARG A 310 -0.18 19.40 -16.92
C ARG A 310 -1.49 20.16 -17.01
N HIS A 311 -2.26 20.17 -15.93
CA HIS A 311 -3.61 20.73 -15.79
C HIS A 311 -3.68 21.53 -14.49
N PRO A 312 -3.15 22.77 -14.43
CA PRO A 312 -3.09 23.58 -13.21
C PRO A 312 -4.44 23.88 -12.57
N GLU A 313 -5.54 23.69 -13.30
CA GLU A 313 -6.92 23.76 -12.83
C GLU A 313 -7.37 22.53 -12.02
N ALA A 314 -6.66 21.40 -12.13
CA ALA A 314 -7.02 20.11 -11.54
C ALA A 314 -6.04 19.69 -10.44
N THR A 315 -5.94 20.51 -9.38
CA THR A 315 -5.05 20.30 -8.22
C THR A 315 -5.66 19.47 -7.10
N ALA A 316 -6.96 19.18 -7.19
CA ALA A 316 -7.70 18.42 -6.21
C ALA A 316 -7.76 16.93 -6.60
N LYS A 317 -7.66 16.05 -5.59
CA LYS A 317 -7.79 14.60 -5.76
C LYS A 317 -8.72 14.03 -4.71
N LEU A 318 -9.53 13.04 -5.08
CA LEU A 318 -10.37 12.30 -4.15
C LEU A 318 -9.52 11.51 -3.11
N MET A 319 -9.70 11.84 -1.83
CA MET A 319 -8.94 11.27 -0.71
C MET A 319 -9.89 10.85 0.42
N ALA A 320 -9.54 9.78 1.12
CA ALA A 320 -10.17 9.37 2.36
C ALA A 320 -9.17 9.52 3.53
N PHE A 321 -9.52 10.34 4.51
CA PHE A 321 -8.70 10.61 5.69
C PHE A 321 -9.21 9.81 6.88
N PHE A 322 -8.31 9.04 7.51
CA PHE A 322 -8.56 8.37 8.79
C PHE A 322 -7.53 8.86 9.81
N THR A 323 -7.90 8.80 11.09
CA THR A 323 -7.02 9.30 12.14
C THR A 323 -6.11 8.18 12.67
N LEU A 324 -4.87 8.53 13.02
CA LEU A 324 -3.87 7.58 13.54
C LEU A 324 -4.25 7.04 14.92
N GLU A 325 -4.86 7.89 15.73
CA GLU A 325 -5.18 7.65 17.14
C GLU A 325 -6.56 6.99 17.31
N ALA A 326 -7.37 6.89 16.24
CA ALA A 326 -8.65 6.21 16.32
C ALA A 326 -8.51 4.68 16.40
N PRO A 327 -9.40 4.01 17.13
CA PRO A 327 -9.52 2.56 17.08
C PRO A 327 -9.76 2.06 15.65
N GLY A 328 -9.16 0.91 15.32
CA GLY A 328 -9.40 0.24 14.04
C GLY A 328 -8.49 0.63 12.88
N LEU A 329 -7.39 1.34 13.14
CA LEU A 329 -6.28 1.32 12.19
C LEU A 329 -5.50 0.01 12.37
N THR A 330 -5.66 -0.94 11.44
CA THR A 330 -4.91 -2.20 11.45
C THR A 330 -3.85 -2.20 10.36
N ILE A 331 -2.62 -2.53 10.75
CA ILE A 331 -1.50 -2.78 9.85
C ILE A 331 -1.11 -4.25 10.07
N PHE A 332 -1.31 -5.09 9.06
CA PHE A 332 -0.84 -6.46 9.11
C PHE A 332 0.65 -6.55 8.76
N PRO A 333 1.37 -7.56 9.28
CA PRO A 333 2.71 -7.85 8.80
C PRO A 333 2.64 -8.30 7.33
N ASN A 334 3.78 -8.26 6.65
CA ASN A 334 3.96 -9.04 5.42
C ASN A 334 4.99 -10.12 5.75
N HIS A 335 4.56 -11.35 6.04
CA HIS A 335 5.49 -12.47 6.22
C HIS A 335 6.21 -12.76 4.90
N ARG A 336 7.50 -13.10 4.96
CA ARG A 336 8.30 -13.37 3.75
C ARG A 336 8.32 -14.87 3.47
N LEU A 337 7.83 -15.25 2.31
CA LEU A 337 7.87 -16.61 1.77
C LEU A 337 9.05 -16.72 0.81
N VAL A 338 10.14 -17.32 1.27
CA VAL A 338 11.41 -17.40 0.54
C VAL A 338 11.43 -18.60 -0.41
N ARG A 339 11.86 -18.36 -1.64
CA ARG A 339 12.07 -19.36 -2.70
C ARG A 339 13.30 -19.02 -3.53
N ASN A 340 13.74 -19.96 -4.35
CA ASN A 340 14.84 -19.82 -5.30
C ASN A 340 16.19 -19.40 -4.67
N VAL A 341 16.42 -19.67 -3.38
CA VAL A 341 17.74 -19.54 -2.75
C VAL A 341 18.56 -20.78 -3.09
N GLU A 342 19.68 -20.58 -3.77
CA GLU A 342 20.59 -21.67 -4.14
C GLU A 342 21.16 -22.34 -2.89
N ARG A 343 21.11 -23.68 -2.84
CA ARG A 343 21.65 -24.48 -1.72
C ARG A 343 21.18 -23.99 -0.34
N PHE A 344 19.90 -23.65 -0.23
CA PHE A 344 19.31 -23.24 1.04
C PHE A 344 19.53 -24.31 2.12
N ASP A 345 20.11 -23.88 3.24
CA ASP A 345 20.41 -24.69 4.41
C ASP A 345 19.99 -23.92 5.67
N LEU A 346 19.01 -24.47 6.40
CA LEU A 346 18.50 -23.84 7.62
C LEU A 346 19.57 -23.81 8.72
N ASP A 347 20.32 -24.89 8.92
CA ASP A 347 21.31 -24.97 10.00
C ASP A 347 22.48 -24.02 9.76
N GLY A 348 22.92 -23.91 8.51
CA GLY A 348 23.89 -22.92 8.06
C GLY A 348 23.40 -21.48 8.28
N LEU A 349 22.15 -21.18 7.90
CA LEU A 349 21.52 -19.87 8.15
C LEU A 349 21.50 -19.54 9.64
N LEU A 350 21.00 -20.46 10.47
CA LEU A 350 20.89 -20.25 11.92
C LEU A 350 22.26 -20.11 12.59
N SER A 351 23.25 -20.88 12.14
CA SER A 351 24.63 -20.78 12.64
C SER A 351 25.26 -19.43 12.28
N ALA A 352 25.07 -18.95 11.05
CA ALA A 352 25.55 -17.63 10.64
C ALA A 352 24.81 -16.49 11.36
N ALA A 353 23.50 -16.65 11.64
CA ALA A 353 22.72 -15.66 12.37
C ALA A 353 23.22 -15.41 13.80
N ARG A 354 23.88 -16.40 14.44
CA ARG A 354 24.43 -16.27 15.81
C ARG A 354 25.42 -15.12 15.98
N GLN A 355 25.98 -14.59 14.90
CA GLN A 355 26.86 -13.42 14.93
C GLN A 355 26.17 -12.15 15.46
N TRP A 356 24.85 -12.02 15.27
CA TRP A 356 24.05 -10.87 15.75
C TRP A 356 22.85 -11.28 16.61
N PHE A 357 22.34 -12.49 16.41
CA PHE A 357 21.12 -12.97 17.02
C PHE A 357 21.38 -14.05 18.07
N GLU A 358 20.52 -14.11 19.08
CA GLU A 358 20.28 -15.34 19.85
C GLU A 358 19.35 -16.24 19.05
N VAL A 359 19.60 -17.55 19.05
CA VAL A 359 18.82 -18.52 18.28
C VAL A 359 18.28 -19.58 19.23
N ALA A 360 16.98 -19.79 19.21
CA ALA A 360 16.30 -20.81 20.00
C ALA A 360 15.30 -21.60 19.13
N PRO A 361 14.97 -22.85 19.50
CA PRO A 361 13.88 -23.58 18.85
C PRO A 361 12.54 -22.84 18.96
N LEU A 362 11.70 -22.96 17.94
CA LEU A 362 10.33 -22.43 17.94
C LEU A 362 9.33 -23.58 17.86
N PRO A 363 8.83 -24.11 19.00
CA PRO A 363 7.97 -25.29 19.00
C PRO A 363 6.64 -25.10 18.27
N ASP A 364 6.03 -23.92 18.43
CA ASP A 364 4.75 -23.58 17.80
C ASP A 364 4.83 -22.25 17.04
N PRO A 365 5.11 -22.31 15.72
CA PRO A 365 5.10 -21.13 14.87
C PRO A 365 3.71 -20.51 14.65
N ILE A 366 2.62 -21.22 14.93
CA ILE A 366 1.26 -20.69 14.79
C ILE A 366 0.92 -19.81 15.98
N ALA A 367 1.27 -20.24 17.19
CA ALA A 367 1.08 -19.47 18.43
C ALA A 367 2.18 -18.41 18.67
N PHE A 368 3.17 -18.31 17.79
CA PHE A 368 4.26 -17.36 17.91
C PHE A 368 3.77 -15.91 17.74
N HIS A 369 4.23 -15.02 18.63
CA HIS A 369 3.94 -13.59 18.56
C HIS A 369 5.25 -12.84 18.34
N PRO A 370 5.61 -12.52 17.08
CA PRO A 370 6.83 -11.80 16.81
C PRO A 370 6.79 -10.38 17.40
N ALA A 371 7.96 -9.92 17.85
CA ALA A 371 8.21 -8.54 18.24
C ALA A 371 9.28 -7.95 17.31
N ASN A 372 9.56 -6.66 17.39
CA ASN A 372 10.48 -6.01 16.46
C ASN A 372 11.85 -6.69 16.33
N ARG A 373 12.41 -7.12 17.45
CA ARG A 373 13.73 -7.77 17.48
C ARG A 373 13.65 -9.29 17.36
N THR A 374 12.48 -9.87 17.18
CA THR A 374 12.25 -11.31 17.29
C THR A 374 11.55 -11.82 16.02
N ILE A 375 12.27 -12.64 15.25
CA ILE A 375 11.82 -13.13 13.95
C ILE A 375 11.69 -14.64 14.02
N GLY A 376 10.54 -15.18 13.60
CA GLY A 376 10.34 -16.62 13.44
C GLY A 376 10.84 -17.08 12.08
N VAL A 377 11.49 -18.23 12.02
CA VAL A 377 11.93 -18.87 10.77
C VAL A 377 11.36 -20.27 10.75
N VAL A 378 10.64 -20.62 9.68
CA VAL A 378 10.04 -21.95 9.49
C VAL A 378 10.52 -22.51 8.16
N ALA A 379 11.09 -23.71 8.15
CA ALA A 379 11.51 -24.38 6.92
C ALA A 379 11.29 -25.89 7.06
N GLY A 380 10.40 -26.44 6.23
CA GLY A 380 9.98 -27.84 6.37
C GLY A 380 9.39 -28.11 7.75
N ALA A 381 9.87 -29.17 8.42
CA ALA A 381 9.42 -29.53 9.77
C ALA A 381 10.03 -28.64 10.88
N ASP A 382 11.14 -27.97 10.58
CA ASP A 382 11.93 -27.24 11.57
C ASP A 382 11.49 -25.79 11.69
N ALA A 383 11.62 -25.26 12.90
CA ALA A 383 11.37 -23.86 13.18
C ALA A 383 12.27 -23.34 14.30
N ALA A 384 12.72 -22.10 14.13
CA ALA A 384 13.54 -21.40 15.09
C ALA A 384 13.05 -19.96 15.26
N VAL A 385 13.41 -19.36 16.37
CA VAL A 385 13.28 -17.94 16.62
C VAL A 385 14.67 -17.33 16.68
N VAL A 386 14.85 -16.20 16.00
CA VAL A 386 16.07 -15.41 16.05
C VAL A 386 15.76 -14.06 16.70
N THR A 387 16.47 -13.75 17.78
CA THR A 387 16.29 -12.53 18.58
C THR A 387 17.52 -11.66 18.46
N LEU A 388 17.40 -10.44 17.92
CA LEU A 388 18.53 -9.52 17.77
C LEU A 388 19.04 -9.12 19.15
N ARG A 389 20.33 -9.38 19.42
CA ARG A 389 20.95 -8.98 20.68
C ARG A 389 21.00 -7.45 20.79
N PRO A 390 20.64 -6.86 21.95
CA PRO A 390 20.59 -5.40 22.09
C PRO A 390 21.90 -4.67 21.75
N ASP A 391 23.04 -5.29 22.05
CA ASP A 391 24.39 -4.76 21.81
C ASP A 391 24.93 -5.06 20.40
N ARG A 392 24.09 -5.63 19.52
CA ARG A 392 24.45 -5.97 18.12
C ARG A 392 23.69 -5.15 17.08
N LEU A 393 22.72 -4.31 17.46
CA LEU A 393 22.01 -3.45 16.52
C LEU A 393 22.99 -2.63 15.66
N ASP A 394 23.95 -1.95 16.30
CA ASP A 394 24.93 -1.10 15.59
C ASP A 394 26.04 -1.90 14.87
N ARG A 395 26.01 -3.23 14.93
CA ARG A 395 26.95 -4.12 14.21
C ARG A 395 26.39 -4.64 12.88
N ILE A 396 25.10 -4.44 12.61
CA ILE A 396 24.51 -4.71 11.31
C ILE A 396 24.93 -3.59 10.34
N ALA A 397 25.21 -3.95 9.09
CA ALA A 397 25.53 -2.99 8.04
C ALA A 397 24.25 -2.29 7.56
N TRP A 398 23.95 -1.12 8.11
CA TRP A 398 22.76 -0.35 7.77
C TRP A 398 22.96 0.55 6.54
N PRO A 399 21.92 0.82 5.75
CA PRO A 399 21.96 1.87 4.74
C PRO A 399 22.33 3.22 5.35
N ALA A 400 23.14 3.99 4.61
CA ALA A 400 23.59 5.30 5.06
C ALA A 400 22.40 6.25 5.33
N GLY A 401 22.51 7.04 6.39
CA GLY A 401 21.49 8.02 6.77
C GLY A 401 20.25 7.46 7.47
N THR A 402 20.17 6.15 7.71
CA THR A 402 19.04 5.56 8.45
C THR A 402 19.05 5.94 9.93
N SER A 403 17.91 6.36 10.45
CA SER A 403 17.72 6.68 11.87
C SER A 403 17.66 5.42 12.74
N ARG A 404 17.74 5.60 14.06
CA ARG A 404 17.50 4.51 15.00
C ARG A 404 16.09 3.92 14.89
N ALA A 405 15.08 4.78 14.70
CA ALA A 405 13.69 4.34 14.55
C ALA A 405 13.54 3.42 13.33
N TRP A 406 14.19 3.75 12.22
CA TRP A 406 14.20 2.91 11.03
C TRP A 406 14.88 1.56 11.27
N ARG A 407 16.03 1.56 11.96
CA ARG A 407 16.83 0.34 12.24
C ARG A 407 16.16 -0.61 13.23
N GLU A 408 15.28 -0.10 14.08
CA GLU A 408 14.54 -0.91 15.05
C GLU A 408 13.27 -1.56 14.50
N LEU A 409 12.87 -1.25 13.25
CA LEU A 409 11.74 -1.93 12.61
C LEU A 409 12.06 -3.42 12.37
N ALA A 410 11.07 -4.29 12.62
CA ALA A 410 11.18 -5.74 12.35
C ALA A 410 11.63 -6.04 10.91
N VAL A 411 11.06 -5.32 9.95
CA VAL A 411 11.37 -5.45 8.53
C VAL A 411 12.81 -5.05 8.20
N SER A 412 13.32 -3.98 8.81
CA SER A 412 14.69 -3.52 8.61
C SER A 412 15.69 -4.54 9.15
N ILE A 413 15.43 -5.06 10.36
CA ILE A 413 16.23 -6.12 10.98
C ILE A 413 16.22 -7.39 10.12
N LEU A 414 15.06 -7.79 9.61
CA LEU A 414 14.95 -8.94 8.71
C LEU A 414 15.78 -8.73 7.43
N HIS A 415 15.61 -7.59 6.76
CA HIS A 415 16.24 -7.35 5.47
C HIS A 415 17.76 -7.21 5.60
N GLU A 416 18.24 -6.33 6.48
CA GLU A 416 19.66 -6.01 6.61
C GLU A 416 20.43 -7.00 7.50
N GLY A 417 19.75 -7.68 8.43
CA GLY A 417 20.36 -8.64 9.36
C GLY A 417 20.28 -10.10 8.94
N LEU A 418 19.34 -10.48 8.06
CA LEU A 418 19.15 -11.88 7.65
C LEU A 418 19.13 -12.06 6.12
N LEU A 419 18.16 -11.45 5.43
CA LEU A 419 17.91 -11.77 4.02
C LEU A 419 19.08 -11.37 3.11
N LYS A 420 19.59 -10.14 3.25
CA LYS A 420 20.71 -9.64 2.45
C LYS A 420 22.03 -10.35 2.80
N PRO A 421 22.52 -10.31 4.04
CA PRO A 421 23.84 -10.84 4.36
C PRO A 421 23.92 -12.37 4.37
N LEU A 422 22.84 -13.07 4.72
CA LEU A 422 22.89 -14.53 4.93
C LEU A 422 22.28 -15.34 3.77
N LEU A 423 21.30 -14.77 3.05
CA LEU A 423 20.64 -15.45 1.93
C LEU A 423 20.93 -14.81 0.57
N GLY A 424 21.65 -13.69 0.53
CA GLY A 424 21.93 -12.96 -0.71
C GLY A 424 20.67 -12.48 -1.43
N ILE A 425 19.58 -12.22 -0.68
CA ILE A 425 18.32 -11.67 -1.20
C ILE A 425 18.42 -10.14 -1.11
N THR A 426 18.95 -9.54 -2.18
CA THR A 426 19.14 -8.09 -2.30
C THR A 426 17.84 -7.37 -2.69
N ASP A 427 17.81 -6.04 -2.57
CA ASP A 427 16.66 -5.22 -2.99
C ASP A 427 16.29 -5.47 -4.46
N ALA A 428 17.29 -5.65 -5.34
CA ALA A 428 17.05 -5.99 -6.74
C ALA A 428 16.30 -7.32 -6.93
N LYS A 429 16.56 -8.33 -6.08
CA LYS A 429 15.85 -9.62 -6.12
C LYS A 429 14.43 -9.51 -5.58
N LEU A 430 14.21 -8.66 -4.57
CA LEU A 430 12.88 -8.34 -4.04
C LEU A 430 12.04 -7.60 -5.10
N ASP A 431 12.61 -6.58 -5.73
CA ASP A 431 11.98 -5.81 -6.81
C ASP A 431 11.62 -6.69 -8.02
N ALA A 432 12.51 -7.63 -8.37
CA ALA A 432 12.25 -8.59 -9.43
C ALA A 432 11.21 -9.67 -9.05
N ARG A 433 10.78 -9.75 -7.79
CA ARG A 433 9.83 -10.76 -7.27
C ARG A 433 10.25 -12.20 -7.58
N THR A 434 11.55 -12.45 -7.55
CA THR A 434 12.12 -13.75 -7.95
C THR A 434 12.40 -14.67 -6.76
N HIS A 435 12.56 -14.12 -5.55
CA HIS A 435 13.00 -14.88 -4.38
C HIS A 435 12.06 -14.82 -3.18
N VAL A 436 11.14 -13.86 -3.16
CA VAL A 436 10.26 -13.62 -2.01
C VAL A 436 8.86 -13.32 -2.50
N ASP A 437 7.89 -14.08 -1.99
CA ASP A 437 6.48 -13.74 -2.01
C ASP A 437 6.03 -13.34 -0.60
N TYR A 438 4.81 -12.80 -0.45
CA TYR A 438 4.35 -12.22 0.80
C TYR A 438 2.94 -12.70 1.16
N THR A 439 2.68 -12.88 2.45
CA THR A 439 1.32 -13.09 2.98
C THR A 439 1.16 -12.35 4.31
N PRO A 440 -0.01 -11.74 4.58
CA PRO A 440 -0.32 -11.18 5.90
C PRO A 440 -0.76 -12.24 6.92
N ASP A 441 -0.99 -13.48 6.49
CA ASP A 441 -1.48 -14.57 7.33
C ASP A 441 -0.31 -15.46 7.81
N GLN A 442 -0.06 -15.45 9.12
CA GLN A 442 0.97 -16.28 9.74
C GLN A 442 0.71 -17.78 9.55
N GLY A 443 -0.55 -18.23 9.66
CA GLY A 443 -0.92 -19.62 9.49
C GLY A 443 -0.70 -20.09 8.05
N GLU A 444 -1.02 -19.25 7.07
CA GLU A 444 -0.69 -19.51 5.68
C GLU A 444 0.83 -19.59 5.47
N ALA A 445 1.60 -18.65 6.03
CA ALA A 445 3.05 -18.63 5.92
C ALA A 445 3.68 -19.94 6.43
N VAL A 446 3.28 -20.36 7.62
CA VAL A 446 3.72 -21.61 8.26
C VAL A 446 3.32 -22.82 7.43
N ARG A 447 2.06 -22.88 6.96
CA ARG A 447 1.55 -23.99 6.16
C ARG A 447 2.31 -24.14 4.85
N LEU A 448 2.58 -23.04 4.16
CA LEU A 448 3.27 -23.03 2.86
C LEU A 448 4.74 -23.46 2.99
N ALA A 449 5.43 -23.03 4.05
CA ALA A 449 6.80 -23.48 4.33
C ALA A 449 6.86 -24.96 4.74
N ARG A 450 5.96 -25.42 5.62
CA ARG A 450 5.88 -26.83 6.04
C ARG A 450 5.57 -27.78 4.89
N ALA A 451 4.73 -27.34 3.94
CA ALA A 451 4.39 -28.11 2.75
C ALA A 451 5.53 -28.14 1.70
N GLY A 452 6.62 -27.39 1.90
CA GLY A 452 7.71 -27.29 0.93
C GLY A 452 7.36 -26.50 -0.34
N ALA A 453 6.23 -25.78 -0.35
CA ALA A 453 5.89 -24.87 -1.45
C ALA A 453 6.86 -23.68 -1.51
N TYR A 454 7.44 -23.33 -0.36
CA TYR A 454 8.52 -22.36 -0.20
C TYR A 454 9.63 -22.97 0.65
N GLN A 455 10.86 -22.50 0.46
CA GLN A 455 12.03 -23.01 1.19
C GLN A 455 11.99 -22.59 2.66
N ALA A 456 11.51 -21.38 2.94
CA ALA A 456 11.31 -20.90 4.31
C ALA A 456 10.22 -19.83 4.38
N ALA A 457 9.63 -19.65 5.56
CA ALA A 457 8.82 -18.51 5.93
C ALA A 457 9.49 -17.72 7.07
N PHE A 458 9.55 -16.40 6.93
CA PHE A 458 9.97 -15.48 7.99
C PHE A 458 8.75 -14.76 8.57
N LEU A 459 8.51 -15.01 9.86
CA LEU A 459 7.42 -14.44 10.65
C LEU A 459 7.92 -13.19 11.37
N ILE A 460 7.25 -12.05 11.17
CA ILE A 460 7.69 -10.74 11.66
C ILE A 460 6.54 -10.00 12.33
N ALA A 461 6.89 -9.06 13.20
CA ALA A 461 5.92 -8.14 13.78
C ALA A 461 5.38 -7.17 12.71
N PRO A 462 4.10 -6.76 12.81
CA PRO A 462 3.59 -5.65 12.00
C PRO A 462 4.27 -4.34 12.40
N THR A 463 4.48 -3.44 11.45
CA THR A 463 4.82 -2.04 11.75
C THR A 463 3.65 -1.36 12.45
N THR A 464 3.89 -0.68 13.56
CA THR A 464 2.84 0.06 14.29
C THR A 464 2.59 1.45 13.68
N PRO A 465 1.42 2.07 13.92
CA PRO A 465 1.17 3.46 13.52
C PRO A 465 2.21 4.46 14.07
N GLU A 466 2.69 4.25 15.30
CA GLU A 466 3.68 5.10 15.97
C GLU A 466 5.05 4.96 15.30
N GLU A 467 5.47 3.74 14.97
CA GLU A 467 6.70 3.47 14.23
C GLU A 467 6.69 4.10 12.84
N LEU A 468 5.58 3.89 12.11
CA LEU A 468 5.34 4.52 10.82
C LEU A 468 5.47 6.05 10.92
N GLN A 469 4.76 6.65 11.89
CA GLN A 469 4.75 8.09 12.07
C GLN A 469 6.16 8.62 12.40
N THR A 470 6.90 7.92 13.27
CA THR A 470 8.25 8.31 13.69
C THR A 470 9.22 8.31 12.50
N VAL A 471 9.21 7.24 11.69
CA VAL A 471 10.10 7.11 10.52
C VAL A 471 9.75 8.12 9.44
N VAL A 472 8.46 8.23 9.09
CA VAL A 472 8.00 9.09 8.00
C VAL A 472 8.16 10.58 8.33
N ARG A 473 7.94 10.99 9.59
CA ARG A 473 8.22 12.37 10.05
C ARG A 473 9.72 12.70 10.04
N GLY A 474 10.58 11.68 10.15
CA GLY A 474 12.03 11.81 9.95
C GLY A 474 12.44 12.01 8.48
N GLY A 475 11.49 11.98 7.53
CA GLY A 475 11.77 12.10 6.09
C GLY A 475 12.25 10.80 5.45
N GLU A 476 12.17 9.68 6.17
CA GLU A 476 12.62 8.37 5.72
C GLU A 476 11.48 7.57 5.06
N LEU A 477 11.84 6.70 4.12
CA LEU A 477 10.94 5.71 3.54
C LEU A 477 11.17 4.37 4.22
N LEU A 478 10.09 3.62 4.44
CA LEU A 478 10.21 2.27 4.97
C LEU A 478 10.73 1.31 3.89
N PRO A 479 11.34 0.17 4.28
CA PRO A 479 11.63 -0.91 3.35
C PRO A 479 10.40 -1.35 2.55
N GLN A 480 10.64 -2.00 1.41
CA GLN A 480 9.56 -2.52 0.57
C GLN A 480 8.69 -3.54 1.36
N LYS A 481 7.36 -3.44 1.20
CA LYS A 481 6.38 -4.31 1.87
C LYS A 481 6.50 -4.30 3.40
N SER A 482 6.71 -3.12 3.97
CA SER A 482 6.70 -2.92 5.43
C SER A 482 5.29 -2.90 6.02
N THR A 483 4.32 -2.37 5.28
CA THR A 483 2.96 -2.13 5.76
C THR A 483 1.94 -2.90 4.92
N HIS A 484 0.89 -3.40 5.59
CA HIS A 484 -0.33 -3.87 4.93
C HIS A 484 -1.52 -3.26 5.66
N PHE A 485 -1.93 -2.06 5.25
CA PHE A 485 -3.10 -1.41 5.83
C PHE A 485 -4.36 -2.19 5.49
N TYR A 486 -5.14 -2.50 6.53
CA TYR A 486 -6.34 -3.29 6.45
C TYR A 486 -7.48 -2.64 7.25
N PRO A 487 -8.72 -2.66 6.73
CA PRO A 487 -9.10 -3.06 5.38
C PRO A 487 -8.59 -2.12 4.28
N LYS A 488 -8.76 -2.48 3.01
CA LYS A 488 -8.51 -1.57 1.88
C LYS A 488 -9.75 -0.69 1.63
N LEU A 489 -9.61 0.38 0.86
CA LEU A 489 -10.74 1.25 0.51
C LEU A 489 -11.37 0.76 -0.79
N LEU A 490 -12.69 0.75 -0.87
CA LEU A 490 -13.41 0.36 -2.08
C LEU A 490 -13.44 1.50 -3.11
N ASP A 491 -13.37 1.10 -4.37
CA ASP A 491 -13.82 1.91 -5.48
C ASP A 491 -15.35 1.77 -5.61
N GLY A 492 -16.01 2.82 -6.11
CA GLY A 492 -17.45 2.78 -6.40
C GLY A 492 -18.39 3.21 -5.27
N LEU A 493 -17.88 3.73 -4.14
CA LEU A 493 -18.74 4.35 -3.11
C LEU A 493 -19.15 5.78 -3.48
N VAL A 494 -18.20 6.57 -3.97
CA VAL A 494 -18.37 7.93 -4.48
C VAL A 494 -17.17 8.23 -5.39
N PHE A 495 -17.37 9.01 -6.45
CA PHE A 495 -16.25 9.51 -7.26
C PHE A 495 -16.40 11.00 -7.60
N HIS A 496 -15.30 11.61 -8.03
CA HIS A 496 -15.25 12.99 -8.49
C HIS A 496 -14.88 13.04 -9.98
N ARG A 497 -15.52 13.93 -10.76
CA ARG A 497 -15.17 14.16 -12.16
C ARG A 497 -14.46 15.51 -12.27
N LEU A 498 -13.33 15.52 -12.99
CA LEU A 498 -12.55 16.71 -13.30
C LEU A 498 -13.29 17.47 -14.40
N ASP A 499 -13.97 18.54 -14.01
CA ASP A 499 -14.71 19.42 -14.93
C ASP A 499 -13.75 20.10 -15.93
#